data_AF-A0A3N0YVG2-F1
#
_entry.id   AF-A0A3N0YVG2-F1
#
_cell.length_a   1.000
_cell.length_b   1.000
_cell.length_c   1.000
_cell.angle_alpha   90.00
_cell.angle_beta   90.00
_cell.angle_gamma   90.00
#
_symmetry.space_group_name_H-M   'P 1'
#
loop_
_entity.id
_entity.type
_entity.pdbx_description
1 polymer ?
#
loop_
_entity_poly.entity_id
_entity_poly.type
_entity_poly.pdbx_seq_one_letter_code
_entity_poly.pdbx_strand_id
1 'polypeptide(L)'
;MYFTRLKEGNNKNFSHLTEFQKCCNGADLESLSKKEIDRYEQTVSYNIIKESDNDLMTGSAYLLAPEVQGKPLKTVLNNLDVLEELVLVLDPDISGAKNTRHLAAQCSFSFAWINYAYSMKDHKSPLVAVLEGVVTKNPDWTVGHLAELLTTIGRNDALEILAKLHGGVEE
;
A
#
# COMPACT_ATOMS: atom_id res chain seq x y z
N MET A 1 4.87 -18.85 31.28
CA MET A 1 5.48 -17.73 32.01
C MET A 1 6.97 -17.97 32.13
N TYR A 2 7.81 -17.27 31.36
CA TYR A 2 9.17 -16.92 31.77
C TYR A 2 9.51 -15.58 31.11
N PHE A 3 9.48 -14.53 31.93
CA PHE A 3 10.04 -13.22 31.64
C PHE A 3 11.54 -13.29 31.94
N THR A 4 12.39 -12.86 31.01
CA THR A 4 13.70 -12.31 31.36
C THR A 4 13.89 -10.98 30.67
N ARG A 5 13.80 -9.94 31.51
CA ARG A 5 14.10 -8.54 31.29
C ARG A 5 15.63 -8.38 31.25
N LEU A 6 16.17 -7.77 30.19
CA LEU A 6 17.48 -7.11 30.24
C LEU A 6 17.31 -5.68 29.76
N LYS A 7 17.77 -4.76 30.61
CA LYS A 7 17.74 -3.31 30.43
C LYS A 7 19.00 -2.85 29.69
N GLU A 8 18.77 -1.79 28.90
CA GLU A 8 19.65 -0.66 28.58
C GLU A 8 20.88 -0.85 27.68
N GLY A 9 20.77 -0.22 26.50
CA GLY A 9 21.74 0.81 26.07
C GLY A 9 22.89 0.34 25.19
N ASN A 10 22.73 0.47 23.86
CA ASN A 10 23.58 1.39 23.09
C ASN A 10 23.22 1.41 21.60
N ASN A 11 23.12 2.65 21.12
CA ASN A 11 23.00 3.10 19.75
C ASN A 11 24.15 2.53 18.89
N LYS A 12 23.87 1.63 17.93
CA LYS A 12 24.83 1.23 16.89
C LYS A 12 24.13 1.07 15.54
N ASN A 13 24.44 2.02 14.68
CA ASN A 13 24.43 2.00 13.21
C ASN A 13 24.23 0.62 12.58
N PHE A 14 23.12 0.46 11.85
CA PHE A 14 22.92 -0.63 10.90
C PHE A 14 23.69 -0.32 9.60
N SER A 15 25.01 -0.47 9.64
CA SER A 15 25.87 -0.50 8.47
C SER A 15 26.37 -1.94 8.27
N HIS A 16 25.51 -2.82 7.77
CA HIS A 16 25.95 -4.14 7.30
C HIS A 16 24.94 -4.75 6.31
N LEU A 17 24.89 -4.21 5.10
CA LEU A 17 24.25 -4.85 3.93
C LEU A 17 25.07 -4.59 2.66
N THR A 18 26.40 -4.56 2.81
CA THR A 18 27.35 -4.49 1.68
C THR A 18 28.01 -5.85 1.48
N GLU A 19 27.26 -6.84 1.00
CA GLU A 19 27.88 -8.08 0.50
C GLU A 19 26.97 -8.90 -0.44
N PHE A 20 26.48 -8.28 -1.50
CA PHE A 20 25.99 -9.01 -2.69
C PHE A 20 26.55 -8.40 -3.97
N GLN A 21 27.86 -8.16 -4.00
CA GLN A 21 28.54 -7.69 -5.20
C GLN A 21 29.79 -8.52 -5.48
N LYS A 22 29.57 -9.72 -6.01
CA LYS A 22 30.59 -10.46 -6.75
C LYS A 22 29.94 -11.55 -7.59
N CYS A 23 29.82 -11.28 -8.89
CA CYS A 23 30.08 -12.21 -9.99
C CYS A 23 29.69 -11.55 -11.32
N CYS A 24 30.68 -11.06 -12.05
CA CYS A 24 30.77 -11.09 -13.52
C CYS A 24 32.18 -10.59 -13.90
N ASN A 25 33.07 -11.52 -14.26
CA ASN A 25 34.33 -11.21 -14.94
C ASN A 25 34.17 -11.58 -16.42
N GLY A 26 34.49 -10.65 -17.32
CA GLY A 26 34.87 -10.94 -18.70
C GLY A 26 33.87 -10.49 -19.78
N ALA A 27 34.05 -9.27 -20.29
CA ALA A 27 34.18 -9.01 -21.73
C ALA A 27 34.52 -7.54 -21.97
N ASP A 28 35.66 -7.37 -22.62
CA ASP A 28 36.26 -6.24 -23.31
C ASP A 28 35.35 -5.05 -23.69
N LEU A 29 35.82 -3.86 -23.33
CA LEU A 29 35.34 -2.56 -23.84
C LEU A 29 36.11 -2.28 -25.12
N GLU A 30 35.46 -2.38 -26.29
CA GLU A 30 35.64 -1.43 -27.42
C GLU A 30 34.74 -1.80 -28.62
N SER A 31 33.84 -0.86 -28.93
CA SER A 31 33.26 -0.55 -30.25
C SER A 31 32.32 -1.57 -30.92
N LEU A 32 31.04 -1.18 -31.01
CA LEU A 32 30.12 -1.31 -32.16
C LEU A 32 28.80 -0.66 -31.70
N SER A 33 28.70 0.67 -31.69
CA SER A 33 28.06 1.46 -32.76
C SER A 33 26.65 0.95 -33.15
N LYS A 34 25.65 1.75 -32.78
CA LYS A 34 24.28 1.82 -33.33
C LYS A 34 23.33 0.64 -33.05
N LYS A 35 22.78 0.67 -31.83
CA LYS A 35 21.34 0.55 -31.51
C LYS A 35 21.18 0.94 -30.04
N GLU A 36 21.32 2.24 -29.82
CA GLU A 36 21.46 2.90 -28.52
C GLU A 36 20.09 3.12 -27.85
N ILE A 37 19.99 2.68 -26.59
CA ILE A 37 19.21 3.25 -25.47
C ILE A 37 17.70 3.37 -25.69
N ASP A 38 16.96 2.31 -25.39
CA ASP A 38 15.48 2.34 -25.47
C ASP A 38 14.79 1.59 -24.32
N ARG A 39 15.32 1.66 -23.09
CA ARG A 39 14.53 1.17 -21.93
C ARG A 39 14.84 1.65 -20.52
N TYR A 40 15.78 2.58 -20.30
CA TYR A 40 16.11 3.00 -18.93
C TYR A 40 16.49 4.48 -18.79
N GLU A 41 15.83 5.36 -19.54
CA GLU A 41 15.74 6.78 -19.17
C GLU A 41 14.32 7.31 -19.41
N GLN A 42 13.51 7.28 -18.37
CA GLN A 42 12.57 8.36 -18.08
C GLN A 42 12.41 8.46 -16.57
N THR A 43 13.50 8.93 -15.98
CA THR A 43 13.50 9.71 -14.75
C THR A 43 12.41 10.77 -14.82
N VAL A 44 11.44 10.61 -13.91
CA VAL A 44 10.86 11.66 -13.08
C VAL A 44 10.62 13.00 -13.78
N SER A 45 9.44 13.13 -14.38
CA SER A 45 8.75 14.41 -14.52
C SER A 45 7.37 14.29 -13.90
N TYR A 46 7.29 14.52 -12.58
CA TYR A 46 6.01 14.90 -11.99
C TYR A 46 5.72 16.31 -12.46
N ASN A 47 4.85 16.44 -13.46
CA ASN A 47 4.36 17.75 -13.87
C ASN A 47 3.54 18.33 -12.73
N ILE A 48 4.10 19.36 -12.12
CA ILE A 48 3.41 20.36 -11.32
C ILE A 48 2.38 21.01 -12.24
N ILE A 49 1.11 20.70 -12.04
CA ILE A 49 0.01 21.59 -12.42
C ILE A 49 -0.47 22.20 -11.10
N LYS A 50 -0.11 23.47 -10.88
CA LYS A 50 -0.81 24.31 -9.91
C LYS A 50 -1.86 25.14 -10.65
N GLU A 51 -3.08 25.02 -10.12
CA GLU A 51 -4.19 25.98 -10.09
C GLU A 51 -5.01 26.27 -11.35
N SER A 52 -6.29 25.87 -11.27
CA SER A 52 -7.43 26.71 -11.64
C SER A 52 -8.70 26.22 -10.91
N ASP A 53 -9.10 26.99 -9.90
CA ASP A 53 -10.45 27.28 -9.39
C ASP A 53 -11.44 26.15 -9.01
N ASN A 54 -11.91 26.29 -7.75
CA ASN A 54 -13.00 25.60 -7.08
C ASN A 54 -14.24 25.31 -7.95
N ASP A 55 -14.63 24.04 -8.05
CA ASP A 55 -15.78 23.45 -7.35
C ASP A 55 -15.98 22.02 -7.89
N LEU A 56 -16.26 21.06 -7.00
CA LEU A 56 -16.61 19.66 -7.30
C LEU A 56 -15.46 18.61 -7.36
N MET A 57 -14.79 18.35 -6.22
CA MET A 57 -14.09 17.06 -6.03
C MET A 57 -14.16 16.54 -4.58
N THR A 58 -15.31 16.74 -3.93
CA THR A 58 -15.64 16.15 -2.61
C THR A 58 -16.79 15.14 -2.77
N GLY A 59 -16.76 14.35 -3.85
CA GLY A 59 -17.90 13.51 -4.26
C GLY A 59 -17.90 12.08 -3.73
N SER A 60 -16.78 11.55 -3.23
CA SER A 60 -16.68 10.13 -2.87
C SER A 60 -16.65 9.83 -1.37
N ALA A 61 -16.23 10.80 -0.55
CA ALA A 61 -16.38 10.70 0.90
C ALA A 61 -17.88 10.63 1.29
N TYR A 62 -18.79 11.08 0.43
CA TYR A 62 -20.24 11.06 0.71
C TYR A 62 -20.88 9.65 0.65
N LEU A 63 -20.16 8.62 0.17
CA LEU A 63 -20.71 7.26 0.14
C LEU A 63 -20.66 6.57 1.51
N LEU A 64 -19.76 7.00 2.39
CA LEU A 64 -19.66 6.45 3.74
C LEU A 64 -20.35 7.39 4.73
N ALA A 65 -21.12 6.82 5.67
CA ALA A 65 -21.67 7.60 6.77
C ALA A 65 -20.52 8.30 7.56
N PRO A 66 -20.70 9.55 8.03
CA PRO A 66 -19.65 10.26 8.78
C PRO A 66 -19.13 9.47 9.99
N GLU A 67 -20.02 8.71 10.63
CA GLU A 67 -19.69 7.80 11.73
C GLU A 67 -18.72 6.70 11.32
N VAL A 68 -18.82 6.17 10.10
CA VAL A 68 -17.89 5.16 9.56
C VAL A 68 -16.57 5.82 9.20
N GLN A 69 -16.61 6.98 8.51
CA GLN A 69 -15.40 7.69 8.07
C GLN A 69 -14.48 8.07 9.23
N GLY A 70 -15.05 8.46 10.37
CA GLY A 70 -14.32 8.84 11.57
C GLY A 70 -13.73 7.67 12.36
N LYS A 71 -14.11 6.42 12.08
CA LYS A 71 -13.57 5.26 12.80
C LYS A 71 -12.07 5.10 12.50
N PRO A 72 -11.25 4.70 13.50
CA PRO A 72 -9.86 4.35 13.26
C PRO A 72 -9.76 3.25 12.19
N LEU A 73 -8.75 3.32 11.32
CA LEU A 73 -8.53 2.34 10.26
C LEU A 73 -8.39 0.91 10.81
N LYS A 74 -7.86 0.77 12.03
CA LYS A 74 -7.79 -0.51 12.76
C LYS A 74 -9.14 -1.23 12.86
N THR A 75 -10.26 -0.50 12.82
CA THR A 75 -11.61 -1.09 12.83
C THR A 75 -11.83 -2.02 11.63
N VAL A 76 -11.27 -1.71 10.46
CA VAL A 76 -11.35 -2.58 9.26
C VAL A 76 -10.65 -3.91 9.53
N LEU A 77 -9.46 -3.89 10.14
CA LEU A 77 -8.70 -5.10 10.50
C LEU A 77 -9.41 -5.97 11.55
N ASN A 78 -10.27 -5.37 12.38
CA ASN A 78 -10.99 -6.08 13.42
C ASN A 78 -12.36 -6.61 12.96
N ASN A 79 -12.87 -6.16 11.81
CA ASN A 79 -14.13 -6.64 11.24
C ASN A 79 -13.82 -7.69 10.17
N LEU A 80 -13.97 -8.96 10.52
CA LEU A 80 -13.56 -10.07 9.66
C LEU A 80 -14.35 -10.13 8.36
N ASP A 81 -15.67 -9.88 8.39
CA ASP A 81 -16.53 -9.94 7.21
C ASP A 81 -16.14 -8.88 6.17
N VAL A 82 -15.98 -7.63 6.62
CA VAL A 82 -15.52 -6.52 5.78
C VAL A 82 -14.11 -6.80 5.25
N LEU A 83 -13.22 -7.31 6.10
CA LEU A 83 -11.84 -7.58 5.70
C LEU A 83 -11.76 -8.68 4.65
N GLU A 84 -12.47 -9.78 4.83
CA GLU A 84 -12.50 -10.91 3.88
C GLU A 84 -13.05 -10.46 2.52
N GLU A 85 -14.16 -9.73 2.51
CA GLU A 85 -14.72 -9.19 1.27
C GLU A 85 -13.75 -8.24 0.56
N LEU A 86 -13.08 -7.35 1.30
CA LEU A 86 -12.07 -6.47 0.72
C LEU A 86 -10.90 -7.25 0.13
N VAL A 87 -10.45 -8.31 0.80
CA VAL A 87 -9.41 -9.22 0.29
C VAL A 87 -9.84 -9.85 -1.03
N LEU A 88 -11.07 -10.36 -1.11
CA LEU A 88 -11.61 -11.00 -2.31
C LEU A 88 -11.65 -10.07 -3.51
N VAL A 89 -11.93 -8.78 -3.30
CA VAL A 89 -12.00 -7.83 -4.43
C VAL A 89 -10.64 -7.18 -4.72
N LEU A 90 -9.79 -6.90 -3.73
CA LEU A 90 -8.56 -6.12 -3.91
C LEU A 90 -7.30 -6.95 -4.15
N ASP A 91 -7.19 -8.17 -3.63
CA ASP A 91 -5.95 -8.95 -3.78
C ASP A 91 -5.77 -9.61 -5.16
N PRO A 92 -6.83 -10.10 -5.83
CA PRO A 92 -6.69 -10.69 -7.15
C PRO A 92 -6.10 -9.74 -8.18
N ASP A 93 -5.30 -10.31 -9.09
CA ASP A 93 -4.79 -9.61 -10.25
C ASP A 93 -5.75 -9.80 -11.42
N ILE A 94 -6.71 -8.88 -11.54
CA ILE A 94 -7.71 -8.88 -12.60
C ILE A 94 -7.30 -7.85 -13.64
N SER A 95 -7.16 -8.29 -14.89
CA SER A 95 -6.79 -7.41 -16.01
C SER A 95 -7.73 -6.21 -16.09
N GLY A 96 -7.16 -5.00 -16.05
CA GLY A 96 -7.90 -3.74 -16.16
C GLY A 96 -8.43 -3.18 -14.83
N ALA A 97 -8.30 -3.90 -13.71
CA ALA A 97 -8.68 -3.40 -12.38
C ALA A 97 -7.44 -3.15 -11.50
N LYS A 98 -7.39 -2.00 -10.82
CA LYS A 98 -6.34 -1.72 -9.83
C LYS A 98 -6.56 -2.57 -8.58
N ASN A 99 -5.48 -3.11 -8.03
CA ASN A 99 -5.49 -4.06 -6.91
C ASN A 99 -4.67 -3.54 -5.71
N THR A 100 -4.44 -4.39 -4.70
CA THR A 100 -3.66 -4.05 -3.50
C THR A 100 -2.29 -3.46 -3.82
N ARG A 101 -1.62 -3.82 -4.92
CA ARG A 101 -0.33 -3.19 -5.32
C ARG A 101 -0.47 -1.68 -5.53
N HIS A 102 -1.56 -1.28 -6.16
CA HIS A 102 -1.84 0.12 -6.47
C HIS A 102 -2.20 0.88 -5.20
N LEU A 103 -3.00 0.28 -4.31
CA LEU A 103 -3.30 0.84 -3.00
C LEU A 103 -2.03 1.03 -2.16
N ALA A 104 -1.17 0.01 -2.09
CA ALA A 104 0.08 0.06 -1.34
C ALA A 104 1.03 1.16 -1.83
N ALA A 105 1.09 1.39 -3.15
CA ALA A 105 1.85 2.49 -3.72
C ALA A 105 1.32 3.86 -3.26
N GLN A 106 -0.02 4.04 -3.19
CA GLN A 106 -0.62 5.26 -2.63
C GLN A 106 -0.29 5.43 -1.14
N CYS A 107 -0.16 4.33 -0.39
CA CYS A 107 0.31 4.32 1.00
C CYS A 107 1.84 4.50 1.16
N SER A 108 2.56 4.82 0.08
CA SER A 108 4.01 5.02 0.04
C SER A 108 4.82 3.79 0.51
N PHE A 109 4.37 2.58 0.17
CA PHE A 109 5.21 1.39 0.27
C PHE A 109 6.12 1.26 -0.95
N SER A 110 7.37 0.82 -0.73
CA SER A 110 8.32 0.61 -1.83
C SER A 110 7.92 -0.61 -2.66
N PHE A 111 8.34 -0.63 -3.93
CA PHE A 111 8.11 -1.77 -4.82
C PHE A 111 8.64 -3.09 -4.25
N ALA A 112 9.81 -3.07 -3.60
CA ALA A 112 10.40 -4.24 -2.96
C ALA A 112 9.51 -4.78 -1.82
N TRP A 113 8.98 -3.90 -0.99
CA TRP A 113 8.07 -4.29 0.10
C TRP A 113 6.75 -4.86 -0.46
N ILE A 114 6.19 -4.25 -1.50
CA ILE A 114 4.96 -4.72 -2.16
C ILE A 114 5.17 -6.12 -2.73
N ASN A 115 6.28 -6.38 -3.41
CA ASN A 115 6.58 -7.71 -3.93
C ASN A 115 6.75 -8.75 -2.82
N TYR A 116 7.40 -8.37 -1.72
CA TYR A 116 7.52 -9.23 -0.55
C TYR A 116 6.16 -9.60 0.06
N ALA A 117 5.24 -8.62 0.20
CA ALA A 117 3.88 -8.89 0.67
C ALA A 117 3.16 -9.92 -0.22
N TYR A 118 3.32 -9.79 -1.55
CA TYR A 118 2.74 -10.73 -2.50
C TYR A 118 3.41 -12.10 -2.54
N SER A 119 4.70 -12.22 -2.21
CA SER A 119 5.34 -13.53 -2.05
C SER A 119 4.86 -14.29 -0.81
N MET A 120 4.29 -13.58 0.17
CA MET A 120 3.75 -14.16 1.41
C MET A 120 2.25 -14.46 1.33
N LYS A 121 1.61 -14.29 0.17
CA LYS A 121 0.14 -14.33 0.00
C LYS A 121 -0.51 -15.63 0.48
N ASP A 122 0.21 -16.75 0.43
CA ASP A 122 -0.29 -18.07 0.86
C ASP A 122 -0.40 -18.19 2.39
N HIS A 123 0.24 -17.28 3.14
CA HIS A 123 0.21 -17.22 4.60
C HIS A 123 -0.48 -15.97 5.12
N LYS A 124 -0.43 -14.88 4.36
CA LYS A 124 -1.01 -13.60 4.74
C LYS A 124 -1.40 -12.82 3.49
N SER A 125 -2.67 -12.41 3.42
CA SER A 125 -3.17 -11.52 2.38
C SER A 125 -2.28 -10.27 2.24
N PRO A 126 -1.88 -9.91 1.00
CA PRO A 126 -1.21 -8.64 0.73
C PRO A 126 -1.98 -7.43 1.26
N LEU A 127 -3.30 -7.41 1.13
CA LEU A 127 -4.13 -6.31 1.65
C LEU A 127 -4.00 -6.19 3.17
N VAL A 128 -4.09 -7.31 3.88
CA VAL A 128 -3.93 -7.33 5.34
C VAL A 128 -2.55 -6.80 5.75
N ALA A 129 -1.49 -7.24 5.06
CA ALA A 129 -0.14 -6.75 5.31
C ALA A 129 -0.02 -5.23 5.09
N VAL A 130 -0.64 -4.69 4.03
CA VAL A 130 -0.67 -3.25 3.75
C VAL A 130 -1.40 -2.50 4.84
N LEU A 131 -2.62 -2.92 5.20
CA LEU A 131 -3.44 -2.25 6.20
C LEU A 131 -2.77 -2.25 7.58
N GLU A 132 -2.18 -3.36 8.02
CA GLU A 132 -1.39 -3.40 9.26
C GLU A 132 -0.19 -2.47 9.21
N GLY A 133 0.53 -2.45 8.08
CA GLY A 133 1.67 -1.55 7.88
C GLY A 133 1.24 -0.08 7.94
N VAL A 134 0.09 0.26 7.35
CA VAL A 134 -0.47 1.61 7.39
C VAL A 134 -0.86 2.00 8.81
N VAL A 135 -1.60 1.15 9.53
CA VAL A 135 -2.00 1.40 10.93
C VAL A 135 -0.79 1.57 11.84
N THR A 136 0.29 0.84 11.57
CA THR A 136 1.55 0.97 12.32
C THR A 136 2.27 2.28 12.02
N LYS A 137 2.32 2.70 10.75
CA LYS A 137 2.97 3.95 10.32
C LYS A 137 2.16 5.20 10.67
N ASN A 138 0.84 5.10 10.60
CA ASN A 138 -0.11 6.20 10.73
C ASN A 138 -1.27 5.80 11.66
N PRO A 139 -1.09 5.82 12.99
CA PRO A 139 -2.11 5.37 13.94
C PRO A 139 -3.39 6.21 13.93
N ASP A 140 -3.29 7.47 13.49
CA ASP A 140 -4.41 8.41 13.43
C ASP A 140 -5.23 8.30 12.12
N TRP A 141 -4.81 7.43 11.19
CA TRP A 141 -5.57 7.21 9.96
C TRP A 141 -6.93 6.58 10.26
N THR A 142 -7.92 7.10 9.56
CA THR A 142 -9.32 6.71 9.69
C THR A 142 -9.78 5.92 8.47
N VAL A 143 -10.98 5.33 8.55
CA VAL A 143 -11.63 4.68 7.40
C VAL A 143 -11.83 5.67 6.25
N GLY A 144 -12.10 6.95 6.54
CA GLY A 144 -12.21 8.00 5.52
C GLY A 144 -10.94 8.15 4.67
N HIS A 145 -9.76 8.10 5.29
CA HIS A 145 -8.49 8.15 4.56
C HIS A 145 -8.32 6.94 3.63
N LEU A 146 -8.69 5.73 4.09
CA LEU A 146 -8.68 4.55 3.21
C LEU A 146 -9.67 4.69 2.05
N ALA A 147 -10.85 5.24 2.31
CA ALA A 147 -11.87 5.48 1.29
C ALA A 147 -11.35 6.40 0.18
N GLU A 148 -10.69 7.51 0.53
CA GLU A 148 -10.09 8.42 -0.44
C GLU A 148 -9.04 7.73 -1.34
N LEU A 149 -8.23 6.84 -0.77
CA LEU A 149 -7.24 6.07 -1.52
C LEU A 149 -7.92 5.09 -2.49
N LEU A 150 -8.98 4.41 -2.04
CA LEU A 150 -9.78 3.51 -2.87
C LEU A 150 -10.46 4.24 -4.02
N THR A 151 -11.01 5.43 -3.77
CA THR A 151 -11.55 6.32 -4.82
C THR A 151 -10.47 6.69 -5.82
N THR A 152 -9.27 7.05 -5.35
CA THR A 152 -8.14 7.45 -6.20
C THR A 152 -7.69 6.30 -7.13
N ILE A 153 -7.81 5.05 -6.68
CA ILE A 153 -7.57 3.87 -7.51
C ILE A 153 -8.83 3.36 -8.23
N GLY A 154 -9.96 4.07 -8.15
CA GLY A 154 -11.19 3.76 -8.86
C GLY A 154 -11.91 2.48 -8.38
N ARG A 155 -11.68 2.07 -7.12
CA ARG A 155 -12.25 0.86 -6.53
C ARG A 155 -13.51 1.18 -5.72
N ASN A 156 -14.58 1.54 -6.43
CA ASN A 156 -15.88 1.86 -5.84
C ASN A 156 -16.55 0.65 -5.18
N ASP A 157 -16.32 -0.54 -5.72
CA ASP A 157 -16.76 -1.82 -5.14
C ASP A 157 -16.19 -2.03 -3.72
N ALA A 158 -14.93 -1.64 -3.48
CA ALA A 158 -14.34 -1.66 -2.15
C ALA A 158 -14.95 -0.60 -1.20
N LEU A 159 -15.44 0.53 -1.72
CA LEU A 159 -16.14 1.54 -0.91
C LEU A 159 -17.48 1.02 -0.41
N GLU A 160 -18.22 0.30 -1.26
CA GLU A 160 -19.49 -0.33 -0.88
C GLU A 160 -19.28 -1.35 0.26
N ILE A 161 -18.18 -2.09 0.22
CA ILE A 161 -17.81 -3.01 1.30
C ILE A 161 -17.47 -2.25 2.60
N LEU A 162 -16.73 -1.14 2.52
CA LEU A 162 -16.44 -0.31 3.69
C LEU A 162 -17.71 0.28 4.32
N ALA A 163 -18.76 0.55 3.53
CA ALA A 163 -20.02 1.05 4.06
C ALA A 163 -20.61 0.09 5.10
N LYS A 164 -20.45 -1.23 4.91
CA LYS A 164 -20.97 -2.28 5.81
C LYS A 164 -20.48 -2.18 7.25
N LEU A 165 -19.44 -1.39 7.54
CA LEU A 165 -18.99 -1.08 8.90
C LEU A 165 -20.03 -0.33 9.76
N HIS A 166 -21.11 0.18 9.16
CA HIS A 166 -22.28 0.69 9.89
C HIS A 166 -23.20 -0.44 10.38
N GLY A 167 -23.12 -1.64 9.78
CA GLY A 167 -24.12 -2.72 9.89
C GLY A 167 -23.83 -3.78 10.95
N GLY A 168 -22.82 -3.59 11.81
CA GLY A 168 -22.55 -4.48 12.93
C GLY A 168 -23.55 -4.33 14.08
N VAL A 169 -24.85 -4.35 13.78
CA VAL A 169 -25.89 -4.61 14.76
C VAL A 169 -25.94 -6.13 14.91
N GLU A 170 -25.62 -6.56 16.12
CA GLU A 170 -25.71 -7.92 16.64
C GLU A 170 -27.02 -8.61 16.20
N GLU A 171 -26.91 -9.79 15.58
CA GLU A 171 -27.98 -10.81 15.60
C GLU A 171 -27.77 -11.76 16.79
#